data_AF-A0A4Y2S3M5-F1
#
_entry.id   AF-A0A4Y2S3M5-F1
#
_cell.length_a   1.000
_cell.length_b   1.000
_cell.length_c   1.000
_cell.angle_alpha   90.00
_cell.angle_beta   90.00
_cell.angle_gamma   90.00
#
_symmetry.space_group_name_H-M   'P 1'
#
loop_
_entity.id
_entity.type
_entity.pdbx_description
1 polymer ?
#
loop_
_entity_poly.entity_id
_entity_poly.type
_entity_poly.pdbx_seq_one_letter_code
_entity_poly.pdbx_strand_id
1 'polypeptide(L)'
;ECEKSFNSLKQALTSSPILTYPRTDKDFILDTYASNEGIGAVLSQNTGNEERVIAYFSKSLGKPERNYCVTRKELLAIVKSIEHFHHYFYGRKFLLRTDHASLRWLLNFKEPEGQIARWIQRLQEYDFEIQHRKGTSHGNADALSRRPCKESCKQCTNAEKKFGMERDISVKVLTTTTVDPLVFMRDPKGAARRSCY
;
A
#
# COMPACT_ATOMS: atom_id res chain seq x y z
N GLU A 1 4.40 -30.99 6.32
CA GLU A 1 3.93 -30.94 4.91
C GLU A 1 3.84 -29.50 4.40
N CYS A 2 3.06 -28.63 5.03
CA CYS A 2 2.91 -27.22 4.61
C CYS A 2 4.22 -26.42 4.50
N GLU A 3 5.17 -26.61 5.42
CA GLU A 3 6.46 -25.92 5.38
C GLU A 3 7.31 -26.32 4.17
N LYS A 4 7.25 -27.59 3.77
CA LYS A 4 7.95 -28.08 2.57
C LYS A 4 7.34 -27.45 1.32
N SER A 5 6.01 -27.46 1.19
CA SER A 5 5.31 -26.82 0.07
C SER A 5 5.57 -25.32 -0.02
N PHE A 6 5.62 -24.63 1.12
CA PHE A 6 5.95 -23.20 1.18
C PHE A 6 7.39 -22.90 0.75
N ASN A 7 8.35 -23.72 1.21
CA ASN A 7 9.74 -23.58 0.81
C ASN A 7 9.95 -23.92 -0.67
N SER A 8 9.25 -24.93 -1.20
CA SER A 8 9.24 -25.23 -2.64
C SER A 8 8.65 -24.09 -3.46
N LEU A 9 7.56 -23.46 -2.99
CA LEU A 9 6.97 -22.30 -3.66
C LEU A 9 7.93 -21.10 -3.66
N LYS A 10 8.58 -20.83 -2.53
CA LYS A 10 9.63 -19.80 -2.47
C LYS A 10 10.75 -20.09 -3.45
N GLN A 11 11.27 -21.31 -3.46
CA GLN A 11 12.32 -21.72 -4.39
C GLN A 11 11.88 -21.48 -5.83
N ALA A 12 10.70 -21.95 -6.22
CA ALA A 12 10.17 -21.75 -7.57
C ALA A 12 10.04 -20.26 -7.95
N LEU A 13 9.56 -19.41 -7.03
CA LEU A 13 9.42 -17.96 -7.27
C LEU A 13 10.76 -17.23 -7.34
N THR A 14 11.80 -17.74 -6.67
CA THR A 14 13.14 -17.12 -6.62
C THR A 14 14.13 -17.70 -7.63
N SER A 15 13.78 -18.82 -8.28
CA SER A 15 14.63 -19.49 -9.26
C SER A 15 14.22 -19.13 -10.70
N SER A 16 15.17 -19.29 -11.61
CA SER A 16 14.85 -19.39 -13.04
C SER A 16 13.86 -20.56 -13.26
N PRO A 17 12.85 -20.43 -14.15
CA PRO A 17 12.65 -19.40 -15.17
C PRO A 17 11.73 -18.24 -14.77
N ILE A 18 11.22 -18.22 -13.52
CA ILE A 18 10.23 -17.24 -13.06
C ILE A 18 10.88 -15.88 -12.79
N LEU A 19 12.01 -15.89 -12.07
CA LEU A 19 12.82 -14.69 -11.83
C LEU A 19 13.89 -14.55 -12.92
N THR A 20 13.89 -13.43 -13.63
CA THR A 20 14.83 -13.16 -14.73
C THR A 20 15.63 -11.88 -14.50
N TYR A 21 16.77 -11.77 -15.19
CA TYR A 21 17.59 -10.57 -15.15
C TYR A 21 16.91 -9.43 -15.92
N PRO A 22 16.97 -8.19 -15.40
CA PRO A 22 16.42 -7.02 -16.07
C PRO A 22 17.17 -6.77 -17.38
N ARG A 23 16.42 -6.62 -18.46
CA ARG A 23 16.93 -6.25 -19.78
C ARG A 23 16.78 -4.75 -20.00
N THR A 24 17.81 -4.09 -20.53
CA THR A 24 17.78 -2.63 -20.74
C THR A 24 17.00 -2.22 -21.98
N ASP A 25 16.74 -3.15 -22.91
CA ASP A 25 16.06 -2.93 -24.18
C ASP A 25 14.53 -3.14 -24.13
N LYS A 26 13.97 -3.33 -22.92
CA LYS A 26 12.55 -3.64 -22.72
C LYS A 26 11.95 -2.72 -21.67
N ASP A 27 10.70 -2.32 -21.91
CA ASP A 27 9.94 -1.53 -20.96
C ASP A 27 9.53 -2.37 -19.76
N PHE A 28 9.59 -1.74 -18.59
CA PHE A 28 9.15 -2.37 -17.35
C PHE A 28 7.63 -2.30 -17.20
N ILE A 29 7.08 -3.29 -16.52
CA ILE A 29 5.69 -3.36 -16.11
C ILE A 29 5.66 -3.50 -14.59
N LEU A 30 4.90 -2.64 -13.94
CA LEU A 30 4.69 -2.65 -12.50
C LEU A 30 3.23 -2.98 -12.21
N ASP A 31 2.96 -4.13 -11.62
CA ASP A 31 1.66 -4.44 -11.03
C ASP A 31 1.68 -4.02 -9.56
N THR A 32 0.66 -3.31 -9.10
CA THR A 32 0.51 -2.90 -7.70
C THR A 32 -0.87 -3.25 -7.19
N TYR A 33 -0.94 -3.70 -5.95
CA TYR A 33 -2.20 -4.00 -5.28
C TYR A 33 -2.12 -3.66 -3.79
N ALA A 34 -3.21 -3.14 -3.23
CA ALA A 34 -3.33 -2.92 -1.81
C ALA A 34 -4.45 -3.77 -1.17
N SER A 35 -4.14 -4.35 -0.01
CA SER A 35 -5.13 -4.97 0.86
C SER A 35 -5.34 -4.13 2.12
N ASN A 36 -6.23 -4.59 3.01
CA ASN A 36 -6.38 -3.97 4.32
C ASN A 36 -5.16 -4.16 5.23
N GLU A 37 -4.33 -5.17 4.96
CA GLU A 37 -3.23 -5.60 5.83
C GLU A 37 -1.85 -5.19 5.31
N GLY A 38 -1.72 -5.02 4.00
CA GLY A 38 -0.43 -4.89 3.32
C GLY A 38 -0.59 -4.41 1.89
N ILE A 39 0.54 -4.00 1.32
CA ILE A 39 0.67 -3.63 -0.09
C ILE A 39 1.65 -4.61 -0.76
N GLY A 40 1.41 -4.89 -2.03
CA GLY A 40 2.23 -5.77 -2.84
C GLY A 40 2.48 -5.18 -4.22
N ALA A 41 3.63 -5.51 -4.80
CA ALA A 41 3.92 -5.19 -6.18
C ALA A 41 4.82 -6.23 -6.85
N VAL A 42 4.68 -6.32 -8.17
CA VAL A 42 5.46 -7.19 -9.03
C VAL A 42 6.05 -6.36 -10.15
N LEU A 43 7.37 -6.42 -10.30
CA LEU A 43 8.09 -5.83 -11.41
C LEU A 43 8.36 -6.90 -12.47
N SER A 44 7.93 -6.68 -13.69
CA SER A 44 8.08 -7.63 -14.80
C SER A 44 8.51 -6.95 -16.10
N GLN A 45 8.95 -7.76 -17.07
CA GLN A 45 9.25 -7.35 -18.44
C GLN A 45 8.72 -8.37 -19.44
N ASN A 46 8.31 -7.91 -20.61
CA ASN A 46 7.98 -8.78 -21.73
C ASN A 46 9.27 -9.31 -22.37
N THR A 47 9.52 -10.61 -22.22
CA THR A 47 10.65 -11.31 -22.84
C THR A 47 10.12 -12.27 -23.90
N GLY A 48 10.18 -11.86 -25.17
CA GLY A 48 9.55 -12.60 -26.27
C GLY A 48 8.02 -12.45 -26.22
N ASN A 49 7.30 -13.58 -26.15
CA ASN A 49 5.83 -13.62 -26.03
C ASN A 49 5.34 -13.80 -24.59
N GLU A 50 6.24 -13.82 -23.60
CA GLU A 50 5.89 -14.08 -22.20
C GLU A 50 6.34 -12.94 -21.29
N GLU A 51 5.49 -12.62 -20.32
CA GLU A 51 5.82 -11.70 -19.24
C GLU A 51 6.64 -12.45 -18.17
N ARG A 52 7.83 -11.93 -17.85
CA ARG A 52 8.74 -12.54 -16.86
C ARG A 52 8.97 -11.61 -15.70
N VAL A 53 8.98 -12.16 -14.49
CA VAL A 53 9.15 -11.38 -13.27
C VAL A 53 10.62 -11.09 -13.03
N ILE A 54 10.92 -9.87 -12.59
CA ILE A 54 12.25 -9.39 -12.26
C ILE A 54 12.40 -9.27 -10.75
N ALA A 55 11.38 -8.73 -10.09
CA ALA A 55 11.41 -8.53 -8.66
C ALA A 55 9.99 -8.50 -8.06
N TYR A 56 9.92 -8.81 -6.78
CA TYR A 56 8.71 -8.74 -5.97
C TYR A 56 8.93 -7.75 -4.83
N PHE A 57 7.89 -7.00 -4.50
CA PHE A 57 7.86 -6.11 -3.34
C PHE A 57 6.60 -6.39 -2.52
N SER A 58 6.74 -6.41 -1.20
CA SER A 58 5.60 -6.45 -0.29
C SER A 58 5.93 -5.73 1.00
N LYS A 59 4.93 -5.08 1.58
CA LYS A 59 5.06 -4.35 2.85
C LYS A 59 3.76 -4.41 3.64
N SER A 60 3.84 -4.81 4.91
CA SER A 60 2.70 -4.72 5.82
C SER A 60 2.36 -3.26 6.14
N LEU A 61 1.07 -2.94 6.20
CA LEU A 61 0.60 -1.62 6.59
C LEU A 61 0.67 -1.44 8.11
N GLY A 62 1.17 -0.29 8.55
CA GLY A 62 1.12 0.14 9.94
C GLY A 62 -0.30 0.52 10.38
N LYS A 63 -0.53 0.69 11.69
CA LYS A 63 -1.85 1.03 12.24
C LYS A 63 -2.52 2.24 11.57
N PRO A 64 -1.82 3.38 11.34
CA PRO A 64 -2.44 4.52 10.68
C PRO A 64 -2.80 4.23 9.21
N GLU A 65 -1.95 3.48 8.51
CA GLU A 65 -2.13 3.17 7.09
C GLU A 65 -3.27 2.17 6.85
N ARG A 66 -3.51 1.26 7.80
CA ARG A 66 -4.66 0.34 7.77
C ARG A 66 -6.00 1.07 7.81
N ASN A 67 -6.04 2.24 8.45
CA ASN A 67 -7.25 3.08 8.53
C ASN A 67 -7.46 3.94 7.28
N TYR A 68 -6.55 3.90 6.30
CA TYR A 68 -6.75 4.60 5.04
C TYR A 68 -7.90 3.98 4.25
N CYS A 69 -8.64 4.84 3.53
CA CYS A 69 -9.61 4.39 2.54
C CYS A 69 -8.89 3.64 1.40
N VAL A 70 -9.63 2.81 0.66
CA VAL A 70 -9.11 1.96 -0.42
C VAL A 70 -8.25 2.77 -1.40
N THR A 71 -8.76 3.90 -1.91
CA THR A 71 -8.01 4.76 -2.83
C THR A 71 -6.68 5.25 -2.28
N ARG A 72 -6.60 5.58 -0.99
CA ARG A 72 -5.34 6.01 -0.35
C ARG A 72 -4.37 4.84 -0.16
N LYS A 73 -4.87 3.64 0.12
CA LYS A 73 -4.03 2.43 0.21
C LYS A 73 -3.44 2.07 -1.14
N GLU A 74 -4.25 2.14 -2.20
CA GLU A 74 -3.81 1.90 -3.58
C GLU A 74 -2.74 2.92 -4.02
N LEU A 75 -2.97 4.22 -3.75
CA LEU A 75 -1.95 5.23 -4.05
C LEU A 75 -0.67 5.01 -3.24
N LEU A 76 -0.79 4.62 -1.96
CA LEU A 76 0.37 4.28 -1.13
C LEU A 76 1.14 3.07 -1.69
N ALA A 77 0.44 2.05 -2.21
CA ALA A 77 1.06 0.90 -2.85
C ALA A 77 1.92 1.32 -4.03
N ILE A 78 1.42 2.21 -4.88
CA ILE A 78 2.15 2.75 -6.03
C ILE A 78 3.39 3.52 -5.58
N VAL A 79 3.22 4.50 -4.69
CA VAL A 79 4.32 5.35 -4.21
C VAL A 79 5.44 4.50 -3.61
N LYS A 80 5.09 3.57 -2.72
CA LYS A 80 6.08 2.73 -2.04
C LYS A 80 6.78 1.76 -2.99
N SER A 81 6.07 1.25 -3.99
CA SER A 81 6.65 0.32 -4.97
C SER A 81 7.60 1.04 -5.92
N ILE A 82 7.24 2.24 -6.39
CA ILE A 82 8.11 3.06 -7.24
C ILE A 82 9.35 3.52 -6.46
N GLU A 83 9.20 3.96 -5.20
CA GLU A 83 10.32 4.29 -4.32
C GLU A 83 11.26 3.09 -4.13
N HIS A 84 10.71 1.88 -3.96
CA HIS A 84 11.50 0.66 -3.78
C HIS A 84 12.27 0.25 -5.06
N PHE A 85 11.64 0.44 -6.22
CA PHE A 85 12.20 0.09 -7.53
C PHE A 85 12.81 1.31 -8.27
N HIS A 86 13.18 2.36 -7.55
CA HIS A 86 13.64 3.63 -8.11
C HIS A 86 14.74 3.44 -9.18
N HIS A 87 15.72 2.57 -8.92
CA HIS A 87 16.83 2.29 -9.82
C HIS A 87 16.43 1.64 -11.15
N TYR A 88 15.23 1.05 -11.24
CA TYR A 88 14.70 0.52 -12.50
C TYR A 88 13.96 1.58 -13.32
N PHE A 89 13.29 2.51 -12.65
CA PHE A 89 12.38 3.47 -13.30
C PHE A 89 12.99 4.83 -13.57
N TYR A 90 14.03 5.23 -12.85
CA TYR A 90 14.60 6.56 -12.99
C TYR A 90 15.09 6.81 -14.42
N GLY A 91 14.55 7.85 -15.06
CA GLY A 91 14.87 8.22 -16.45
C GLY A 91 14.32 7.28 -17.52
N ARG A 92 13.36 6.40 -17.19
CA ARG A 92 12.76 5.45 -18.14
C ARG A 92 11.24 5.47 -18.05
N LYS A 93 10.60 5.21 -19.19
CA LYS A 93 9.17 4.99 -19.27
C LYS A 93 8.81 3.57 -18.83
N PHE A 94 7.71 3.41 -18.11
CA PHE A 94 7.18 2.09 -17.74
C PHE A 94 5.65 2.07 -17.70
N LEU A 95 5.09 0.86 -17.66
CA LEU A 95 3.65 0.64 -17.55
C LEU A 95 3.27 0.34 -16.10
N LEU A 96 2.37 1.13 -15.53
CA LEU A 96 1.80 0.89 -14.21
C LEU A 96 0.40 0.26 -14.35
N ARG A 97 0.25 -0.97 -13.86
CA ARG A 97 -1.02 -1.70 -13.85
C ARG A 97 -1.60 -1.75 -12.44
N THR A 98 -2.86 -1.36 -12.32
CA THR A 98 -3.64 -1.39 -11.06
C THR A 98 -5.06 -1.83 -11.36
N ASP A 99 -5.73 -2.46 -10.41
CA ASP A 99 -7.15 -2.80 -10.49
C ASP A 99 -8.07 -1.67 -10.00
N HIS A 100 -7.51 -0.56 -9.53
CA HIS A 100 -8.28 0.58 -9.03
C HIS A 100 -8.38 1.71 -10.07
N ALA A 101 -9.44 1.67 -10.88
CA ALA A 101 -9.67 2.61 -11.98
C ALA A 101 -9.66 4.09 -11.55
N SER A 102 -10.08 4.39 -10.32
CA SER A 102 -10.15 5.75 -9.78
C SER A 102 -8.79 6.44 -9.65
N LEU A 103 -7.68 5.69 -9.66
CA LEU A 103 -6.34 6.27 -9.61
C LEU A 103 -6.00 7.09 -10.86
N ARG A 104 -6.53 6.72 -12.03
CA ARG A 104 -6.33 7.51 -13.25
C ARG A 104 -6.90 8.92 -13.11
N TRP A 105 -8.02 9.05 -12.40
CA TRP A 105 -8.60 10.35 -12.10
C TRP A 105 -7.80 11.08 -11.01
N LEU A 106 -7.38 10.36 -9.96
CA LEU A 106 -6.65 10.93 -8.83
C LEU A 106 -5.33 11.61 -9.24
N LEU A 107 -4.57 11.03 -10.17
CA LEU A 107 -3.32 11.64 -10.64
C LEU A 107 -3.53 12.89 -11.50
N ASN A 108 -4.70 13.04 -12.11
CA ASN A 108 -5.07 14.20 -12.92
C ASN A 108 -5.90 15.23 -12.12
N PHE A 109 -6.08 15.01 -10.83
CA PHE A 109 -6.85 15.90 -9.98
C PHE A 109 -6.13 17.25 -9.84
N LYS A 110 -6.85 18.35 -10.07
CA LYS A 110 -6.25 19.69 -10.19
C LYS A 110 -5.72 20.25 -8.88
N GLU A 111 -6.35 19.91 -7.75
CA GLU A 111 -6.04 20.51 -6.45
C GLU A 111 -5.93 19.43 -5.36
N PRO A 112 -4.93 18.54 -5.45
CA PRO A 112 -4.71 17.57 -4.38
C PRO A 112 -4.18 18.29 -3.13
N GLU A 113 -4.63 17.86 -1.95
CA GLU A 113 -4.23 18.46 -0.68
C GLU A 113 -3.46 17.48 0.23
N GLY A 114 -2.69 18.05 1.15
CA GLY A 114 -2.06 17.31 2.25
C GLY A 114 -1.14 16.18 1.80
N GLN A 115 -1.40 14.97 2.29
CA GLN A 115 -0.54 13.81 2.01
C GLN A 115 -0.62 13.36 0.54
N ILE A 116 -1.80 13.47 -0.09
CA ILE A 116 -2.01 13.04 -1.48
C ILE A 116 -1.22 13.94 -2.43
N ALA A 117 -1.21 15.25 -2.19
CA ALA A 117 -0.40 16.20 -2.96
C ALA A 117 1.09 15.84 -2.94
N ARG A 118 1.63 15.54 -1.75
CA ARG A 118 3.03 15.14 -1.57
C ARG A 118 3.37 13.82 -2.26
N TRP A 119 2.41 12.92 -2.40
CA TRP A 119 2.57 11.66 -3.12
C TRP A 119 2.52 11.87 -4.63
N ILE A 120 1.56 12.66 -5.13
CA ILE A 120 1.49 13.01 -6.55
C ILE A 120 2.76 13.72 -7.00
N GLN A 121 3.28 14.67 -6.21
CA GLN A 121 4.52 15.36 -6.52
C GLN A 121 5.71 14.39 -6.65
N ARG A 122 5.80 13.36 -5.81
CA ARG A 122 6.85 12.31 -5.94
C ARG A 122 6.67 11.50 -7.21
N LEU A 123 5.44 11.20 -7.58
CA LEU A 123 5.15 10.42 -8.79
C LEU A 123 5.46 11.21 -10.07
N GLN A 124 5.43 12.55 -10.03
CA GLN A 124 5.80 13.40 -11.17
C GLN A 124 7.28 13.29 -11.58
N GLU A 125 8.14 12.76 -10.72
CA GLU A 125 9.55 12.51 -11.05
C GLU A 125 9.72 11.33 -12.04
N TYR A 126 8.66 10.56 -12.28
CA TYR A 126 8.70 9.34 -13.08
C TYR A 126 7.79 9.44 -14.31
N ASP A 127 8.20 8.80 -15.41
CA ASP A 127 7.41 8.70 -16.64
C ASP A 127 6.71 7.34 -16.69
N PHE A 128 5.38 7.31 -16.56
CA PHE A 128 4.62 6.07 -16.64
C PHE A 128 3.23 6.25 -17.22
N GLU A 129 2.73 5.18 -17.82
CA GLU A 129 1.34 5.08 -18.26
C GLU A 129 0.54 4.21 -17.29
N ILE A 130 -0.65 4.68 -16.89
CA ILE A 130 -1.55 3.87 -16.08
C ILE A 130 -2.47 3.06 -16.98
N GLN A 131 -2.47 1.75 -16.76
CA GLN A 131 -3.45 0.83 -17.32
C GLN A 131 -4.28 0.18 -16.21
N HIS A 132 -5.60 0.27 -16.34
CA HIS A 132 -6.50 -0.48 -15.48
C HIS A 132 -6.55 -1.95 -15.93
N ARG A 133 -6.34 -2.87 -15.00
CA ARG A 133 -6.48 -4.32 -15.22
C ARG A 133 -7.48 -4.88 -14.23
N LYS A 134 -8.51 -5.60 -14.71
CA LYS A 134 -9.51 -6.22 -13.81
C LYS A 134 -8.82 -7.10 -12.76
N GLY A 135 -9.27 -7.02 -11.51
CA GLY A 135 -8.66 -7.73 -10.37
C GLY A 135 -8.54 -9.25 -10.55
N THR A 136 -9.43 -9.87 -11.33
CA THR A 136 -9.35 -11.31 -11.70
C THR A 136 -8.07 -11.68 -12.46
N SER A 137 -7.41 -10.71 -13.09
CA SER A 137 -6.15 -10.88 -13.81
C SER A 137 -4.94 -10.33 -13.05
N HIS A 138 -5.12 -9.94 -11.78
CA HIS A 138 -4.11 -9.26 -10.94
C HIS A 138 -3.60 -10.16 -9.79
N GLY A 139 -3.74 -11.48 -9.93
CA GLY A 139 -3.50 -12.46 -8.87
C GLY A 139 -2.07 -12.51 -8.33
N ASN A 140 -1.10 -12.03 -9.09
CA ASN A 140 0.31 -11.97 -8.71
C ASN A 140 0.56 -10.95 -7.57
N ALA A 141 0.16 -9.69 -7.75
CA ALA A 141 0.31 -8.66 -6.71
C ALA A 141 -0.72 -8.84 -5.57
N ASP A 142 -1.91 -9.36 -5.88
CA ASP A 142 -2.93 -9.70 -4.87
C ASP A 142 -2.39 -10.66 -3.81
N ALA A 143 -1.75 -11.75 -4.23
CA ALA A 143 -1.17 -12.75 -3.33
C ALA A 143 -0.10 -12.18 -2.39
N LEU A 144 0.66 -11.17 -2.83
CA LEU A 144 1.70 -10.52 -2.02
C LEU A 144 1.15 -9.53 -1.00
N SER A 145 -0.01 -8.95 -1.27
CA SER A 145 -0.64 -7.98 -0.40
C SER A 145 -1.47 -8.61 0.73
N ARG A 146 -2.03 -9.81 0.50
CA ARG A 146 -2.94 -10.48 1.42
C ARG A 146 -2.16 -11.28 2.45
N ARG A 147 -2.52 -11.14 3.73
CA ARG A 147 -2.06 -12.03 4.80
C ARG A 147 -3.20 -12.98 5.16
N PRO A 148 -3.23 -14.24 4.69
CA PRO A 148 -4.31 -15.19 4.99
C PRO A 148 -4.30 -15.74 6.43
N CYS A 149 -3.70 -15.00 7.38
CA CYS A 149 -3.45 -15.47 8.74
C CYS A 149 -4.51 -14.92 9.70
N LYS A 150 -5.21 -15.78 10.46
CA LYS A 150 -6.12 -15.33 11.53
C LYS A 150 -5.35 -14.46 12.53
N GLU A 151 -6.00 -13.43 13.08
CA GLU A 151 -5.41 -12.44 14.01
C GLU A 151 -4.65 -13.05 15.20
N SER A 152 -4.97 -14.29 15.58
CA SER A 152 -4.40 -15.03 16.72
C SER A 152 -3.30 -16.05 16.36
N CYS A 153 -2.78 -16.06 15.13
CA CYS A 153 -1.75 -17.04 14.77
C CYS A 153 -0.42 -16.78 15.51
N LYS A 154 0.00 -17.77 16.31
CA LYS A 154 1.23 -17.76 17.10
C LYS A 154 2.50 -17.60 16.24
N GLN A 155 2.51 -18.15 15.02
CA GLN A 155 3.64 -18.02 14.09
C GLN A 155 3.72 -16.61 13.48
N CYS A 156 2.59 -16.02 13.08
CA CYS A 156 2.53 -14.67 12.53
C CYS A 156 2.97 -13.62 13.59
N THR A 157 2.53 -13.79 14.84
CA THR A 157 2.94 -12.94 15.98
C THR A 157 4.42 -13.06 16.34
N ASN A 158 4.99 -14.26 16.31
CA ASN A 158 6.41 -14.46 16.58
C ASN A 158 7.31 -13.93 15.45
N ALA A 159 6.88 -14.04 14.19
CA ALA A 159 7.58 -13.45 13.06
C ALA A 159 7.61 -11.91 13.18
N GLU A 160 6.50 -11.28 13.52
CA GLU A 160 6.43 -9.82 13.74
C GLU A 160 7.42 -9.33 14.81
N LYS A 161 7.55 -10.06 15.92
CA LYS A 161 8.55 -9.77 16.96
C LYS A 161 9.99 -9.95 16.45
N LYS A 162 10.24 -10.98 15.64
CA LYS A 162 11.58 -11.28 15.09
C LYS A 162 12.03 -10.23 14.07
N PHE A 163 11.11 -9.63 13.33
CA PHE A 163 11.39 -8.59 12.33
C PHE A 163 11.24 -7.15 12.87
N GLY A 164 11.07 -6.98 14.19
CA GLY A 164 11.05 -5.64 14.81
C GLY A 164 9.85 -4.77 14.41
N MET A 165 8.70 -5.36 14.06
CA MET A 165 7.46 -4.60 13.91
C MET A 165 6.87 -4.34 15.31
N GLU A 166 7.33 -3.29 15.98
CA GLU A 166 6.81 -2.90 17.29
C GLU A 166 5.33 -2.50 17.20
N ARG A 167 4.50 -3.20 17.98
CA ARG A 167 3.11 -2.82 18.21
C ARG A 167 3.06 -1.83 19.36
N ASP A 168 3.38 -0.57 19.13
CA ASP A 168 3.07 0.47 20.11
C ASP A 168 1.56 0.74 20.13
N ILE A 169 0.85 0.07 21.04
CA ILE A 169 -0.37 0.59 21.66
C ILE A 169 -0.05 0.69 23.14
N SER A 170 0.21 1.91 23.59
CA SER A 170 -0.11 2.36 24.94
C SER A 170 -1.01 3.58 24.78
N VAL A 171 -2.29 3.34 24.47
CA VAL A 171 -3.33 4.31 24.81
C VAL A 171 -3.92 3.82 26.12
N LYS A 172 -3.42 4.37 27.24
CA LYS A 172 -4.12 4.26 28.52
C LYS A 172 -5.34 5.16 28.44
N VAL A 173 -6.50 4.56 28.20
CA VAL A 173 -7.80 5.19 28.43
C VAL A 173 -7.97 5.29 29.95
N LEU A 174 -7.91 6.50 30.50
CA LEU A 174 -8.36 6.78 31.86
C LEU A 174 -9.74 7.44 31.76
N THR A 175 -10.77 6.62 31.89
CA THR A 175 -12.12 7.05 32.24
C THR A 175 -12.19 7.27 33.75
N THR A 176 -12.51 8.47 34.18
CA THR A 176 -13.13 8.71 35.50
C THR A 176 -14.20 9.79 35.35
N THR A 177 -15.44 9.36 35.17
CA THR A 177 -16.61 10.09 35.65
C THR A 177 -16.74 9.83 37.15
N THR A 178 -16.87 10.88 37.96
CA THR A 178 -17.86 10.96 39.06
C THR A 178 -17.89 12.36 39.67
N VAL A 179 -19.11 12.91 39.69
CA VAL A 179 -19.78 13.85 40.62
C VAL A 179 -19.36 15.33 40.73
N ASP A 180 -20.30 16.18 40.29
CA ASP A 180 -20.65 17.53 40.78
C ASP A 180 -20.80 17.59 42.32
N PRO A 181 -20.64 18.75 43.03
CA PRO A 181 -21.46 19.94 42.74
C PRO A 181 -20.87 21.35 43.05
N LEU A 182 -21.54 22.33 42.41
CA LEU A 182 -21.90 23.65 42.93
C LEU A 182 -20.92 24.86 42.77
N VAL A 183 -21.55 25.96 42.29
CA VAL A 183 -21.23 27.40 42.44
C VAL A 183 -20.36 28.06 41.34
N PHE A 184 -21.00 28.79 40.40
CA PHE A 184 -21.06 30.27 40.44
C PHE A 184 -22.08 30.86 39.43
N MET A 185 -22.72 31.94 39.86
CA MET A 185 -23.86 32.67 39.28
C MET A 185 -23.57 33.52 38.03
N ARG A 186 -24.63 33.73 37.21
CA ARG A 186 -25.09 34.95 36.46
C ARG A 186 -24.26 35.41 35.24
N ASP A 187 -24.78 35.26 34.00
CA ASP A 187 -25.70 36.14 33.21
C ASP A 187 -24.96 37.21 32.36
N PRO A 188 -25.52 37.81 31.28
CA PRO A 188 -26.31 37.24 30.18
C PRO A 188 -26.02 37.87 28.77
N LYS A 189 -26.61 37.30 27.71
CA LYS A 189 -26.89 37.86 26.35
C LYS A 189 -25.74 38.05 25.34
N GLY A 190 -25.90 37.45 24.17
CA GLY A 190 -25.18 37.83 22.94
C GLY A 190 -25.32 36.81 21.81
N ALA A 191 -26.23 37.06 20.86
CA ALA A 191 -26.51 36.22 19.70
C ALA A 191 -25.39 36.25 18.64
N ALA A 192 -25.18 35.15 17.91
CA ALA A 192 -24.90 35.16 16.46
C ALA A 192 -24.93 33.74 15.85
N ARG A 193 -25.66 33.61 14.74
CA ARG A 193 -25.69 32.48 13.80
C ARG A 193 -24.48 32.49 12.86
N ARG A 194 -24.09 31.31 12.32
CA ARG A 194 -23.67 30.97 10.92
C ARG A 194 -23.01 29.58 10.95
N SER A 195 -23.62 28.53 10.38
CA SER A 195 -23.57 28.06 8.98
C SER A 195 -22.18 27.60 8.54
N CYS A 196 -21.99 26.28 8.41
CA CYS A 196 -20.88 25.65 7.68
C CYS A 196 -21.45 24.98 6.42
N TYR A 197 -20.92 25.39 5.27
CA TYR A 197 -20.75 24.53 4.10
C TYR A 197 -19.50 23.67 4.32
#